data_AF-A0A1Q4FIL3-F1
#
_entry.id   AF-A0A1Q4FIL3-F1
#
_cell.length_a   1.000
_cell.length_b   1.000
_cell.length_c   1.000
_cell.angle_alpha   90.00
_cell.angle_beta   90.00
_cell.angle_gamma   90.00
#
_symmetry.space_group_name_H-M   'P 1'
#
loop_
_entity.id
_entity.type
_entity.pdbx_description
1 polymer ?
#
loop_
_entity_poly.entity_id
_entity_poly.type
_entity_poly.pdbx_seq_one_letter_code
_entity_poly.pdbx_strand_id
1 'polypeptide(L)'
;MKDFIQQQLLPFVNPVEWVRAMRESRAERRKVLSTRREALAGFRRKIGDMVNKAILEKAQLLLFPTTIESTTTNERNFVAVVKEMITWSDSDLVSAHDAMVKDALIKLRDTAAKAVRRELFQWFAPDAHHEQPFSFESCCAIAGFDADNIRRQVLRLYRDEIVDLIAEEQQLMASGKTILHAVMAEA
;
A
#
# COMPACT_ATOMS: atom_id res chain seq x y z
N MET A 1 3.06 7.67 -35.98
CA MET A 1 2.44 6.68 -35.05
C MET A 1 3.44 5.58 -34.61
N LYS A 2 4.76 5.76 -34.81
CA LYS A 2 5.81 4.85 -34.30
C LYS A 2 6.68 5.48 -33.20
N ASP A 3 6.58 6.79 -32.99
CA ASP A 3 7.42 7.52 -32.03
C ASP A 3 6.89 7.53 -30.58
N PHE A 4 5.65 7.07 -30.35
CA PHE A 4 5.07 7.03 -28.99
C PHE A 4 5.46 5.78 -28.20
N ILE A 5 5.79 4.69 -28.90
CA ILE A 5 6.13 3.40 -28.26
C ILE A 5 7.60 3.39 -27.79
N GLN A 6 8.47 4.19 -28.41
CA GLN A 6 9.88 4.27 -27.99
C GLN A 6 10.14 5.16 -26.76
N GLN A 7 9.19 6.00 -26.34
CA GLN A 7 9.36 6.83 -25.13
C GLN A 7 9.03 6.09 -23.81
N GLN A 8 8.47 4.88 -23.85
CA GLN A 8 8.23 4.06 -22.64
C GLN A 8 9.42 3.21 -22.19
N LEU A 9 10.53 3.22 -22.96
CA LEU A 9 11.78 2.53 -22.62
C LEU A 9 12.86 3.51 -22.13
N LEU A 10 12.48 4.58 -21.44
CA LEU A 10 13.48 5.34 -20.71
C LEU A 10 14.07 4.43 -19.61
N PRO A 11 15.40 4.36 -19.48
CA PRO A 11 16.08 3.60 -18.44
C PRO A 11 15.95 4.41 -17.16
N PHE A 12 14.73 4.49 -16.62
CA PHE A 12 14.54 5.05 -15.30
C PHE A 12 15.17 4.08 -14.31
N VAL A 13 16.40 4.40 -13.94
CA VAL A 13 17.14 3.78 -12.83
C VAL A 13 16.50 4.18 -11.49
N ASN A 14 15.77 5.31 -11.47
CA ASN A 14 15.14 5.84 -10.27
C ASN A 14 13.60 5.72 -10.35
N PRO A 15 12.97 4.87 -9.52
CA PRO A 15 11.52 4.67 -9.55
C PRO A 15 10.73 5.92 -9.12
N VAL A 16 11.31 6.81 -8.32
CA VAL A 16 10.65 8.05 -7.84
C VAL A 16 10.49 9.05 -8.98
N GLU A 17 11.55 9.26 -9.77
CA GLU A 17 11.51 10.18 -10.91
C GLU A 17 10.55 9.71 -11.99
N TRP A 18 10.48 8.39 -12.19
CA TRP A 18 9.55 7.78 -13.11
C TRP A 18 8.08 8.00 -12.70
N VAL A 19 7.75 7.76 -11.42
CA VAL A 19 6.39 8.00 -10.89
C VAL A 19 6.01 9.49 -11.02
N ARG A 20 6.96 10.40 -10.77
CA ARG A 20 6.75 11.85 -10.94
C ARG A 20 6.44 12.19 -12.40
N ALA A 21 7.25 11.69 -13.34
CA ALA A 21 7.05 11.92 -14.77
C ALA A 21 5.69 11.37 -15.27
N MET A 22 5.27 10.20 -14.79
CA MET A 22 3.98 9.61 -15.12
C MET A 22 2.80 10.48 -14.70
N ARG A 23 2.84 11.04 -13.48
CA ARG A 23 1.80 11.95 -12.95
C ARG A 23 1.67 13.24 -13.77
N GLU A 24 2.74 13.66 -14.43
CA GLU A 24 2.75 14.90 -15.19
C GLU A 24 2.06 14.77 -16.57
N SER A 25 1.82 13.55 -17.07
CA SER A 25 1.12 13.29 -18.34
C SER A 25 -0.35 13.71 -18.31
N ARG A 26 -0.78 14.57 -19.26
CA ARG A 26 -2.15 15.15 -19.32
C ARG A 26 -3.27 14.13 -19.54
N ALA A 27 -3.01 13.04 -20.25
CA ALA A 27 -3.98 11.97 -20.47
C ALA A 27 -4.24 11.20 -19.17
N GLU A 28 -3.15 10.92 -18.44
CA GLU A 28 -3.20 10.26 -17.16
C GLU A 28 -3.92 11.12 -16.12
N ARG A 29 -3.62 12.43 -16.08
CA ARG A 29 -4.30 13.39 -15.18
C ARG A 29 -5.83 13.35 -15.29
N ARG A 30 -6.40 13.17 -16.50
CA ARG A 30 -7.87 13.14 -16.68
C ARG A 30 -8.49 11.83 -16.21
N LYS A 31 -7.86 10.68 -16.51
CA LYS A 31 -8.29 9.37 -16.04
C LYS A 31 -8.24 9.30 -14.51
N VAL A 32 -7.12 9.74 -13.95
CA VAL A 32 -6.85 9.82 -12.51
C VAL A 32 -7.92 10.59 -11.74
N LEU A 33 -8.43 11.71 -12.25
CA LEU A 33 -9.40 12.52 -11.52
C LEU A 33 -10.74 11.80 -11.28
N SER A 34 -11.21 10.99 -12.23
CA SER A 34 -12.45 10.23 -12.07
C SER A 34 -12.31 9.09 -11.07
N THR A 35 -11.26 8.28 -11.23
CA THR A 35 -10.95 7.14 -10.35
C THR A 35 -10.61 7.59 -8.94
N ARG A 36 -9.93 8.73 -8.78
CA ARG A 36 -9.56 9.27 -7.47
C ARG A 36 -10.78 9.60 -6.61
N ARG A 37 -11.82 10.19 -7.18
CA ARG A 37 -13.02 10.57 -6.41
C ARG A 37 -13.72 9.34 -5.84
N GLU A 38 -13.81 8.28 -6.65
CA GLU A 38 -14.36 6.99 -6.22
C GLU A 38 -13.47 6.32 -5.15
N ALA A 39 -12.16 6.34 -5.35
CA ALA A 39 -11.19 5.81 -4.39
C ALA A 39 -11.25 6.53 -3.03
N LEU A 40 -11.37 7.87 -3.03
CA LEU A 40 -11.54 8.67 -1.82
C LEU A 40 -12.85 8.33 -1.09
N ALA A 41 -13.96 8.19 -1.84
CA ALA A 41 -15.23 7.77 -1.26
C ALA A 41 -15.14 6.35 -0.67
N GLY A 42 -14.48 5.43 -1.36
CA GLY A 42 -14.22 4.08 -0.88
C GLY A 42 -13.38 4.06 0.40
N PHE A 43 -12.31 4.85 0.45
CA PHE A 43 -11.46 5.00 1.63
C PHE A 43 -12.24 5.54 2.83
N ARG A 44 -13.03 6.60 2.65
CA ARG A 44 -13.85 7.17 3.74
C ARG A 44 -14.85 6.16 4.28
N ARG A 45 -15.46 5.33 3.42
CA ARG A 45 -16.33 4.22 3.86
C ARG A 45 -15.55 3.19 4.68
N LYS A 46 -14.42 2.70 4.16
CA LYS A 46 -13.56 1.71 4.87
C LYS A 46 -13.12 2.21 6.25
N ILE A 47 -12.67 3.47 6.34
CA ILE A 47 -12.30 4.09 7.61
C ILE A 47 -13.51 4.19 8.56
N GLY A 48 -14.67 4.61 8.05
CA GLY A 48 -15.92 4.62 8.83
C GLY A 48 -16.31 3.24 9.35
N ASP A 49 -16.21 2.21 8.52
CA ASP A 49 -16.52 0.82 8.88
C ASP A 49 -15.56 0.29 9.95
N MET A 50 -14.27 0.64 9.87
CA MET A 50 -13.28 0.29 10.91
C MET A 50 -13.62 0.95 12.25
N VAL A 51 -14.03 2.22 12.25
CA VAL A 51 -14.49 2.90 13.48
C VAL A 51 -15.75 2.24 14.03
N ASN A 52 -16.73 1.98 13.19
CA ASN A 52 -17.99 1.36 13.59
C ASN A 52 -17.76 -0.04 14.17
N LYS A 53 -16.90 -0.85 13.54
CA LYS A 53 -16.50 -2.16 14.04
C LYS A 53 -15.84 -2.07 15.42
N ALA A 54 -14.87 -1.17 15.60
CA ALA A 54 -14.20 -0.97 16.88
C ALA A 54 -15.17 -0.49 17.99
N ILE A 55 -16.18 0.31 17.65
CA ILE A 55 -17.22 0.73 18.59
C ILE A 55 -18.14 -0.44 18.95
N LEU A 56 -18.57 -1.23 17.97
CA LEU A 56 -19.45 -2.38 18.16
C LEU A 56 -18.80 -3.48 19.01
N GLU A 57 -17.52 -3.78 18.77
CA GLU A 57 -16.74 -4.72 19.60
C GLU A 57 -16.69 -4.26 21.06
N LYS A 58 -16.53 -2.94 21.30
CA LYS A 58 -16.61 -2.38 22.66
C LYS A 58 -18.01 -2.46 23.26
N ALA A 59 -19.05 -2.21 22.48
CA ALA A 59 -20.43 -2.33 22.96
C ALA A 59 -20.77 -3.78 23.36
N GLN A 60 -20.28 -4.77 22.60
CA GLN A 60 -20.43 -6.19 22.91
C GLN A 60 -19.72 -6.57 24.21
N LEU A 61 -18.50 -6.08 24.45
CA LEU A 61 -17.77 -6.29 25.71
C LEU A 61 -18.48 -5.66 26.93
N LEU A 62 -19.19 -4.54 26.74
CA LEU A 62 -19.99 -3.92 27.81
C LEU A 62 -21.29 -4.68 28.11
N LEU A 63 -21.87 -5.34 27.09
CA LEU A 63 -23.11 -6.12 27.22
C LEU A 63 -22.84 -7.56 27.69
N PHE A 64 -21.66 -8.10 27.42
CA PHE A 64 -21.22 -9.44 27.81
C PHE A 64 -19.81 -9.36 28.41
N PRO A 65 -19.69 -9.19 29.74
CA PRO A 65 -18.39 -9.05 30.38
C PRO A 65 -17.69 -10.42 30.43
N THR A 66 -16.92 -10.74 29.39
CA THR A 66 -15.90 -11.78 29.47
C THR A 66 -14.58 -11.16 29.88
N THR A 67 -13.99 -11.69 30.96
CA THR A 67 -12.78 -11.21 31.61
C THR A 67 -11.59 -11.17 30.65
N ILE A 68 -11.29 -10.01 30.08
CA ILE A 68 -10.01 -9.76 29.40
C ILE A 68 -9.54 -8.35 29.81
N GLU A 69 -8.84 -8.29 30.94
CA GLU A 69 -7.95 -7.18 31.24
C GLU A 69 -6.65 -7.41 30.45
N SER A 70 -6.37 -6.58 29.42
CA SER A 70 -5.02 -6.15 28.97
C SER A 70 -4.95 -5.72 27.49
N THR A 71 -5.58 -4.62 27.07
CA THR A 71 -5.21 -3.93 25.79
C THR A 71 -5.66 -2.46 25.66
N THR A 72 -6.16 -1.83 26.72
CA THR A 72 -6.96 -0.59 26.59
C THR A 72 -6.22 0.66 26.07
N THR A 73 -4.89 0.73 26.21
CA THR A 73 -4.12 1.95 25.86
C THR A 73 -3.82 2.05 24.36
N ASN A 74 -3.44 0.94 23.72
CA ASN A 74 -3.14 0.93 22.28
C ASN A 74 -4.41 1.19 21.45
N GLU A 75 -5.55 0.65 21.89
CA GLU A 75 -6.85 0.79 21.23
C GLU A 75 -7.45 2.20 21.34
N ARG A 76 -7.26 2.90 22.47
CA ARG A 76 -7.71 4.30 22.61
C ARG A 76 -6.95 5.22 21.67
N ASN A 77 -5.64 4.99 21.51
CA ASN A 77 -4.82 5.72 20.56
C ASN A 77 -5.25 5.43 19.12
N PHE A 78 -5.54 4.17 18.79
CA PHE A 78 -6.05 3.80 17.47
C PHE A 78 -7.37 4.52 17.14
N VAL A 79 -8.36 4.48 18.03
CA VAL A 79 -9.65 5.17 17.79
C VAL A 79 -9.46 6.68 17.67
N ALA A 80 -8.52 7.29 18.42
CA ALA A 80 -8.21 8.71 18.30
C ALA A 80 -7.62 9.05 16.92
N VAL A 81 -6.63 8.28 16.46
CA VAL A 81 -6.01 8.47 15.13
C VAL A 81 -7.04 8.28 14.02
N VAL A 82 -7.89 7.25 14.11
CA VAL A 82 -8.91 7.01 13.06
C VAL A 82 -9.99 8.09 13.07
N LYS A 83 -10.39 8.59 14.25
CA LYS A 83 -11.30 9.76 14.34
C LYS A 83 -10.68 11.02 13.74
N GLU A 84 -9.39 11.22 13.94
CA GLU A 84 -8.66 12.32 13.32
C GLU A 84 -8.64 12.18 11.80
N MET A 85 -8.36 10.98 11.26
CA MET A 85 -8.38 10.71 9.82
C MET A 85 -9.73 10.99 9.16
N ILE A 86 -10.85 10.81 9.87
CA ILE A 86 -12.19 11.14 9.36
C ILE A 86 -12.30 12.65 9.05
N THR A 87 -11.61 13.50 9.83
CA THR A 87 -11.66 14.96 9.68
C THR A 87 -10.75 15.50 8.59
N TRP A 88 -9.85 14.66 8.05
CA TRP A 88 -8.92 15.08 6.99
C TRP A 88 -9.67 15.51 5.72
N SER A 89 -9.18 16.55 5.08
CA SER A 89 -9.69 16.95 3.77
C SER A 89 -9.27 15.95 2.70
N ASP A 90 -9.94 15.96 1.54
CA ASP A 90 -9.53 15.12 0.41
C ASP A 90 -8.10 15.45 -0.05
N SER A 91 -7.65 16.71 0.11
CA SER A 91 -6.28 17.11 -0.19
C SER A 91 -5.26 16.50 0.77
N ASP A 92 -5.59 16.42 2.06
CA ASP A 92 -4.73 15.81 3.08
C ASP A 92 -4.61 14.31 2.85
N LEU A 93 -5.74 13.66 2.53
CA LEU A 93 -5.76 12.25 2.16
C LEU A 93 -4.90 11.99 0.92
N VAL A 94 -5.06 12.78 -0.14
CA VAL A 94 -4.22 12.63 -1.34
C VAL A 94 -2.74 12.81 -1.01
N SER A 95 -2.40 13.79 -0.18
CA SER A 95 -1.01 14.07 0.20
C SER A 95 -0.40 12.94 1.02
N ALA A 96 -1.15 12.37 1.96
CA ALA A 96 -0.70 11.24 2.77
C ALA A 96 -0.46 9.99 1.91
N HIS A 97 -1.40 9.63 1.03
CA HIS A 97 -1.25 8.46 0.16
C HIS A 97 -0.12 8.64 -0.87
N ASP A 98 0.06 9.85 -1.40
CA ASP A 98 1.19 10.19 -2.29
C ASP A 98 2.53 10.08 -1.55
N ALA A 99 2.60 10.55 -0.30
CA ALA A 99 3.79 10.45 0.53
C ALA A 99 4.15 8.99 0.84
N MET A 100 3.16 8.13 1.13
CA MET A 100 3.41 6.71 1.40
C MET A 100 4.05 5.98 0.21
N VAL A 101 3.51 6.18 -1.00
CA VAL A 101 4.08 5.57 -2.21
C VAL A 101 5.49 6.08 -2.46
N LYS A 102 5.72 7.39 -2.35
CA LYS A 102 7.04 7.99 -2.56
C LYS A 102 8.06 7.53 -1.54
N ASP A 103 7.70 7.53 -0.25
CA ASP A 103 8.56 7.09 0.84
C ASP A 103 8.96 5.62 0.68
N ALA A 104 8.02 4.74 0.32
CA ALA A 104 8.31 3.34 0.01
C ALA A 104 9.34 3.19 -1.12
N LEU A 105 9.18 3.94 -2.22
CA LEU A 105 10.11 3.92 -3.35
C LEU A 105 11.48 4.53 -3.00
N ILE A 106 11.51 5.58 -2.18
CA ILE A 106 12.74 6.18 -1.67
C ILE A 106 13.49 5.17 -0.79
N LYS A 107 12.79 4.49 0.13
CA LYS A 107 13.38 3.46 1.00
C LYS A 107 13.93 2.28 0.20
N LEU A 108 13.23 1.84 -0.84
CA LEU A 108 13.77 0.83 -1.76
C LEU A 108 15.06 1.30 -2.43
N ARG A 109 15.09 2.55 -2.91
CA ARG A 109 16.25 3.15 -3.58
C ARG A 109 17.45 3.32 -2.63
N ASP A 110 17.26 3.93 -1.47
CA ASP A 110 18.32 4.43 -0.59
C ASP A 110 18.93 3.35 0.32
N THR A 111 18.75 2.07 -0.03
CA THR A 111 19.26 0.91 0.72
C THR A 111 18.60 0.76 2.08
N ALA A 112 17.28 0.50 2.08
CA ALA A 112 16.61 -0.04 3.25
C ALA A 112 17.25 -1.37 3.71
N ALA A 113 17.28 -1.60 5.03
CA ALA A 113 17.68 -2.88 5.60
C ALA A 113 16.85 -4.02 4.99
N LYS A 114 17.43 -5.23 4.87
CA LYS A 114 16.77 -6.39 4.23
C LYS A 114 15.36 -6.68 4.77
N ALA A 115 15.15 -6.51 6.08
CA ALA A 115 13.84 -6.65 6.71
C ALA A 115 12.81 -5.63 6.19
N VAL A 116 13.21 -4.36 6.10
CA VAL A 116 12.36 -3.29 5.57
C VAL A 116 12.10 -3.49 4.08
N ARG A 117 13.08 -3.94 3.29
CA ARG A 117 12.86 -4.28 1.88
C ARG A 117 11.87 -5.42 1.71
N ARG A 118 11.96 -6.46 2.54
CA ARG A 118 10.98 -7.56 2.56
C ARG A 118 9.57 -7.03 2.81
N GLU A 119 9.39 -6.21 3.84
CA GLU A 119 8.08 -5.58 4.14
C GLU A 119 7.57 -4.74 2.96
N LEU A 120 8.45 -3.98 2.30
CA LEU A 120 8.08 -3.17 1.14
C LEU A 120 7.68 -4.05 -0.06
N PHE A 121 8.44 -5.10 -0.39
CA PHE A 121 8.07 -6.01 -1.47
C PHE A 121 6.77 -6.74 -1.18
N GLN A 122 6.53 -7.13 0.08
CA GLN A 122 5.25 -7.68 0.50
C GLN A 122 4.13 -6.65 0.32
N TRP A 123 4.35 -5.38 0.67
CA TRP A 123 3.36 -4.32 0.46
C TRP A 123 3.05 -4.07 -1.03
N PHE A 124 4.04 -4.23 -1.93
CA PHE A 124 3.84 -4.13 -3.38
C PHE A 124 3.15 -5.36 -4.00
N ALA A 125 3.08 -6.49 -3.29
CA ALA A 125 2.57 -7.73 -3.86
C ALA A 125 1.11 -7.60 -4.34
N PRO A 126 0.69 -8.32 -5.39
CA PRO A 126 -0.69 -8.28 -5.89
C PRO A 126 -1.73 -8.58 -4.82
N ASP A 127 -1.46 -9.58 -3.98
CA ASP A 127 -2.42 -10.08 -2.99
C ASP A 127 -2.35 -9.35 -1.63
N ALA A 128 -1.54 -8.30 -1.53
CA ALA A 128 -1.23 -7.63 -0.27
C ALA A 128 -2.40 -6.80 0.26
N HIS A 129 -3.17 -7.37 1.19
CA HIS A 129 -4.14 -6.69 2.06
C HIS A 129 -4.98 -5.61 1.33
N HIS A 130 -5.50 -5.91 0.13
CA HIS A 130 -6.21 -4.96 -0.74
C HIS A 130 -7.41 -4.29 -0.04
N GLU A 131 -7.99 -4.94 0.96
CA GLU A 131 -9.08 -4.43 1.77
C GLU A 131 -8.66 -3.28 2.70
N GLN A 132 -7.39 -3.18 3.08
CA GLN A 132 -6.92 -2.16 4.03
C GLN A 132 -6.90 -0.75 3.42
N PRO A 133 -7.21 0.31 4.20
CA PRO A 133 -7.25 1.69 3.70
C PRO A 133 -5.92 2.20 3.14
N PHE A 134 -4.80 1.73 3.70
CA PHE A 134 -3.44 2.10 3.27
C PHE A 134 -2.70 0.95 2.57
N SER A 135 -3.47 0.06 1.92
CA SER A 135 -2.89 -0.90 0.99
C SER A 135 -2.20 -0.15 -0.16
N PHE A 136 -1.20 -0.77 -0.77
CA PHE A 136 -0.47 -0.17 -1.89
C PHE A 136 -1.41 0.28 -3.02
N GLU A 137 -2.41 -0.54 -3.34
CA GLU A 137 -3.42 -0.23 -4.35
C GLU A 137 -4.29 0.97 -3.96
N SER A 138 -4.75 1.03 -2.71
CA SER A 138 -5.53 2.17 -2.21
C SER A 138 -4.71 3.45 -2.27
N CYS A 139 -3.43 3.39 -1.88
CA CYS A 139 -2.50 4.50 -1.97
C CYS A 139 -2.29 4.96 -3.42
N CYS A 140 -2.10 4.04 -4.35
CA CYS A 140 -1.98 4.36 -5.77
C CYS A 140 -3.27 4.99 -6.32
N ALA A 141 -4.43 4.40 -6.05
CA ALA A 141 -5.71 4.89 -6.56
C ALA A 141 -6.01 6.33 -6.08
N ILE A 142 -5.74 6.64 -4.81
CA ILE A 142 -5.97 7.97 -4.24
C ILE A 142 -4.91 8.98 -4.71
N ALA A 143 -3.63 8.59 -4.67
CA ALA A 143 -2.55 9.45 -5.15
C ALA A 143 -2.62 9.69 -6.67
N GLY A 144 -3.28 8.82 -7.41
CA GLY A 144 -3.43 8.90 -8.86
C GLY A 144 -2.27 8.23 -9.61
N PHE A 145 -1.80 7.11 -9.10
CA PHE A 145 -0.79 6.27 -9.73
C PHE A 145 -1.40 4.97 -10.25
N ASP A 146 -0.78 4.42 -11.30
CA ASP A 146 -1.07 3.07 -11.80
C ASP A 146 -0.23 2.07 -10.98
N ALA A 147 -0.92 1.31 -10.11
CA ALA A 147 -0.32 0.33 -9.22
C ALA A 147 0.44 -0.75 -9.99
N ASP A 148 -0.12 -1.26 -11.08
CA ASP A 148 0.50 -2.32 -11.87
C ASP A 148 1.75 -1.83 -12.59
N ASN A 149 1.72 -0.57 -13.02
CA ASN A 149 2.88 0.01 -13.65
C ASN A 149 4.03 0.19 -12.65
N ILE A 150 3.73 0.66 -11.43
CA ILE A 150 4.73 0.72 -10.36
C ILE A 150 5.25 -0.68 -10.01
N ARG A 151 4.38 -1.68 -9.87
CA ARG A 151 4.77 -3.08 -9.62
C ARG A 151 5.72 -3.60 -10.69
N ARG A 152 5.38 -3.43 -11.97
CA ARG A 152 6.24 -3.82 -13.09
C ARG A 152 7.62 -3.15 -13.02
N GLN A 153 7.65 -1.87 -12.66
CA GLN A 153 8.90 -1.14 -12.52
C GLN A 153 9.75 -1.64 -11.34
N VAL A 154 9.13 -1.89 -10.18
CA VAL A 154 9.80 -2.47 -9.01
C VAL A 154 10.33 -3.87 -9.34
N LEU A 155 9.51 -4.74 -9.93
CA LEU A 155 9.93 -6.07 -10.37
C LEU A 155 11.10 -6.01 -11.36
N ARG A 156 11.08 -5.06 -12.30
CA ARG A 156 12.17 -4.89 -13.26
C ARG A 156 13.50 -4.51 -12.60
N LEU A 157 13.45 -3.63 -11.58
CA LEU A 157 14.65 -3.11 -10.93
C LEU A 157 15.20 -4.04 -9.84
N TYR A 158 14.33 -4.79 -9.17
CA TYR A 158 14.66 -5.58 -7.97
C TYR A 158 14.39 -7.08 -8.14
N ARG A 159 14.31 -7.57 -9.39
CA ARG A 159 13.95 -8.95 -9.71
C ARG A 159 14.75 -9.97 -8.91
N ASP A 160 16.07 -9.86 -8.95
CA ASP A 160 16.96 -10.86 -8.37
C ASP A 160 16.84 -10.88 -6.85
N GLU A 161 16.75 -9.71 -6.21
CA GLU A 161 16.55 -9.60 -4.77
C GLU A 161 15.19 -10.16 -4.31
N ILE A 162 14.14 -9.93 -5.09
CA ILE A 162 12.81 -10.50 -4.81
C ILE A 162 12.86 -12.04 -4.91
N VAL A 163 13.50 -12.57 -5.95
CA VAL A 163 13.68 -14.02 -6.13
C VAL A 163 14.47 -14.63 -4.97
N ASP A 164 15.55 -14.00 -4.53
CA ASP A 164 16.35 -14.45 -3.40
C ASP A 164 15.53 -14.49 -2.09
N LEU A 165 14.73 -13.45 -1.83
CA LEU A 165 13.88 -13.39 -0.63
C LEU A 165 12.79 -14.47 -0.61
N ILE A 166 12.24 -14.81 -1.77
CA ILE A 166 11.25 -15.89 -1.93
C ILE A 166 11.91 -17.24 -1.70
N ALA A 167 13.10 -17.47 -2.27
CA ALA A 167 13.83 -18.71 -2.09
C ALA A 167 14.19 -18.95 -0.61
N GLU A 168 14.61 -17.90 0.10
CA GLU A 168 14.84 -17.94 1.55
C GLU A 168 13.59 -18.29 2.34
N GLU A 169 12.44 -17.69 1.98
CA GLU A 169 11.16 -17.94 2.63
C GLU A 169 10.69 -19.38 2.40
N GLN A 170 10.81 -19.90 1.18
CA GLN A 170 10.50 -21.29 0.87
C GLN A 170 11.40 -22.29 1.62
N GLN A 171 12.68 -21.98 1.79
CA GLN A 171 13.60 -22.78 2.60
C GLN A 171 13.24 -22.74 4.09
N LEU A 172 12.86 -21.57 4.62
CA LEU A 172 12.37 -21.43 5.99
C LEU A 172 11.08 -22.23 6.21
N MET A 173 10.14 -22.17 5.27
CA MET A 173 8.88 -22.92 5.28
C MET A 173 9.13 -24.44 5.22
N ALA A 174 10.04 -24.89 4.36
CA ALA A 174 10.46 -26.29 4.29
C ALA A 174 11.18 -26.76 5.57
N SER A 175 11.84 -25.85 6.29
CA SER A 175 12.48 -26.13 7.59
C SER A 175 11.52 -26.11 8.79
N GLY A 176 10.22 -25.88 8.58
CA GLY A 176 9.21 -25.80 9.64
C GLY A 176 9.20 -24.47 10.41
N LYS A 177 9.88 -23.44 9.91
CA LYS A 177 9.84 -22.06 10.42
C LYS A 177 8.96 -21.23 9.50
N THR A 178 7.65 -21.26 9.74
CA THR A 178 6.64 -20.60 8.90
C THR A 178 6.62 -19.09 9.15
N ILE A 179 6.84 -18.27 8.12
CA ILE A 179 6.16 -16.96 7.96
C ILE A 179 5.95 -16.68 6.46
N LEU A 180 4.66 -16.58 6.11
CA LEU A 180 4.01 -15.92 4.96
C LEU A 180 4.08 -16.53 3.55
N HIS A 181 2.91 -16.44 2.90
CA HIS A 181 2.49 -17.02 1.64
C HIS A 181 1.97 -15.87 0.75
N ALA A 182 1.98 -16.10 -0.57
CA ALA A 182 1.39 -15.27 -1.65
C ALA A 182 2.23 -14.10 -2.16
N VAL A 183 3.12 -14.38 -3.13
CA VAL A 183 3.65 -13.36 -4.05
C VAL A 183 3.44 -13.73 -5.54
N MET A 184 3.03 -14.95 -5.91
CA MET A 184 3.03 -15.34 -7.34
C MET A 184 1.90 -16.29 -7.75
N ALA A 185 0.64 -15.90 -7.57
CA ALA A 185 -0.40 -16.45 -8.43
C ALA A 185 -0.42 -15.64 -9.74
N GLU A 186 0.00 -16.29 -10.82
CA GLU A 186 -0.07 -15.85 -12.24
C GLU A 186 1.07 -14.96 -12.76
N ALA A 187 2.14 -15.64 -13.18
CA ALA A 187 3.02 -15.21 -14.27
C ALA A 187 2.49 -15.73 -15.61
#